data_AF-A0A1V9ZVM9-F1
#
_entry.id   AF-A0A1V9ZVM9-F1
#
_cell.length_a   1.000
_cell.length_b   1.000
_cell.length_c   1.000
_cell.angle_alpha   90.00
_cell.angle_beta   90.00
_cell.angle_gamma   90.00
#
_symmetry.space_group_name_H-M   'P 1'
#
loop_
_entity.id
_entity.type
_entity.pdbx_description
1 polymer ?
#
loop_
_entity_poly.entity_id
_entity_poly.type
_entity_poly.pdbx_seq_one_letter_code
_entity_poly.pdbx_strand_id
1 'polypeptide(L)'
;MMEYEYLQQRLQLRVDLMEKRMVGISELILAPKTADIKRVRIHCRQMKVTRVSVNGIDARFEQLEFLSEIVHESYRDWTAFDLFYRGAIVAAKEGTLVVELPED
;
A
#
# COMPACT_ATOMS: atom_id res chain seq x y z
N MET A 1 6.58 -11.54 -10.21
CA MET A 1 7.83 -11.78 -9.46
C MET A 1 8.14 -10.47 -8.73
N MET A 2 8.42 -10.47 -7.42
CA MET A 2 8.67 -9.21 -6.70
C MET A 2 9.90 -8.50 -7.26
N GLU A 3 9.75 -7.24 -7.65
CA GLU A 3 10.75 -6.37 -8.30
C GLU A 3 11.88 -5.93 -7.36
N TYR A 4 11.69 -6.13 -6.06
CA TYR A 4 12.64 -5.80 -5.01
C TYR A 4 12.63 -6.89 -3.93
N GLU A 5 13.66 -6.91 -3.12
CA GLU A 5 13.81 -7.74 -1.94
C GLU A 5 13.71 -6.87 -0.68
N TYR A 6 12.95 -7.34 0.30
CA TYR A 6 12.85 -6.69 1.59
C TYR A 6 14.09 -7.03 2.42
N LEU A 7 14.78 -6.01 2.94
CA LEU A 7 15.97 -6.20 3.78
C LEU A 7 15.66 -5.95 5.26
N GLN A 8 15.08 -4.78 5.56
CA GLN A 8 14.89 -4.34 6.94
C GLN A 8 13.73 -3.35 7.05
N GLN A 9 13.13 -3.29 8.24
CA GLN A 9 12.15 -2.30 8.63
C GLN A 9 12.49 -1.72 10.01
N ARG A 10 12.33 -0.42 10.15
CA ARG A 10 12.28 0.26 11.45
C ARG A 10 10.92 0.91 11.60
N LEU A 11 10.31 0.73 12.77
CA LEU A 11 9.00 1.24 13.06
C LEU A 11 9.05 2.09 14.33
N GLN A 12 8.58 3.33 14.24
CA GLN A 12 8.43 4.22 15.38
C GLN A 12 6.96 4.62 15.48
N LEU A 13 6.28 4.16 16.53
CA LEU A 13 4.88 4.44 16.77
C LEU A 13 4.69 5.23 18.07
N ARG A 14 3.79 6.20 18.02
CA ARG A 14 3.18 6.83 19.18
C ARG A 14 1.76 6.28 19.31
N VAL A 15 1.47 5.66 20.45
CA VAL A 15 0.15 5.12 20.78
C VAL A 15 -0.61 6.17 21.58
N ASP A 16 -1.74 6.60 21.05
CA ASP A 16 -2.69 7.50 21.71
C ASP A 16 -3.88 6.67 22.20
N LEU A 17 -3.90 6.39 23.50
CA LEU A 17 -4.91 5.54 24.12
C LEU A 17 -6.28 6.21 24.21
N MET A 18 -6.32 7.55 24.31
CA MET A 18 -7.57 8.30 24.44
C MET A 18 -8.28 8.38 23.09
N GLU A 19 -7.52 8.74 22.05
CA GLU A 19 -8.03 8.82 20.67
C GLU A 19 -8.09 7.46 19.96
N LYS A 20 -7.66 6.38 20.64
CA LYS A 20 -7.60 5.00 20.11
C LYS A 20 -6.90 4.90 18.76
N ARG A 21 -5.82 5.66 18.58
CA ARG A 21 -5.09 5.75 17.32
C ARG A 21 -3.60 5.57 17.50
N MET A 22 -2.94 5.14 16.43
CA MET A 22 -1.49 5.05 16.34
C MET A 22 -1.01 5.99 15.24
N VAL A 23 0.02 6.77 15.54
CA VAL A 23 0.67 7.66 14.58
C VAL A 23 2.15 7.38 14.61
N GLY A 24 2.80 7.29 13.46
CA GLY A 24 4.20 6.95 13.43
C GLY A 24 4.80 6.92 12.04
N ILE A 25 6.03 6.44 11.98
CA ILE A 25 6.85 6.36 10.77
C ILE A 25 7.31 4.92 10.64
N SER A 26 7.20 4.39 9.42
CA SER A 26 7.82 3.12 9.04
C SER A 26 8.90 3.41 8.01
N GLU A 27 10.13 3.03 8.31
CA GLU A 27 11.24 3.07 7.38
C GLU A 27 11.47 1.67 6.84
N LEU A 28 11.58 1.56 5.52
CA LEU A 28 11.74 0.30 4.81
C LEU A 28 13.02 0.37 4.00
N ILE A 29 13.86 -0.64 4.14
CA ILE A 29 15.08 -0.82 3.34
C ILE A 29 14.81 -1.94 2.37
N LEU A 30 14.85 -1.60 1.08
CA LEU A 30 14.54 -2.50 -0.02
C LEU A 30 15.75 -2.58 -0.96
N ALA A 31 16.09 -3.79 -1.42
CA ALA A 31 17.07 -4.01 -2.46
C ALA A 31 16.36 -4.20 -3.80
N PRO A 32 16.49 -3.29 -4.77
CA PRO A 32 15.89 -3.48 -6.09
C PRO A 32 16.58 -4.63 -6.82
N LYS A 33 15.81 -5.49 -7.50
CA LYS A 33 16.36 -6.60 -8.30
C LYS A 33 16.73 -6.19 -9.72
N THR A 34 16.16 -5.09 -10.20
CA THR A 34 16.49 -4.48 -11.49
C THR A 34 16.86 -3.00 -11.28
N ALA A 35 17.72 -2.47 -12.13
CA ALA A 35 18.21 -1.10 -12.02
C ALA A 35 17.15 -0.03 -12.40
N ASP A 36 16.09 -0.44 -13.07
CA ASP A 36 15.10 0.43 -13.71
C ASP A 36 13.74 0.43 -13.00
N ILE A 37 13.71 0.06 -11.72
CA ILE A 37 12.47 0.11 -10.94
C ILE A 37 11.96 1.55 -10.86
N LYS A 38 10.73 1.77 -11.30
CA LYS A 38 10.08 3.10 -11.27
C LYS A 38 9.07 3.25 -10.15
N ARG A 39 8.53 2.12 -9.68
CA ARG A 39 7.45 2.09 -8.70
C ARG A 39 7.70 1.01 -7.68
N VAL A 40 7.38 1.30 -6.44
CA VAL A 40 7.39 0.33 -5.34
C VAL A 40 5.96 0.17 -4.86
N ARG A 41 5.46 -1.07 -4.85
CA ARG A 41 4.11 -1.39 -4.36
C ARG A 41 4.18 -2.06 -3.01
N ILE A 42 3.60 -1.47 -1.97
CA ILE A 42 3.62 -1.98 -0.60
C ILE A 42 2.20 -2.33 -0.17
N HIS A 43 2.03 -3.39 0.62
CA HIS A 43 0.73 -3.68 1.22
C HIS A 43 0.51 -2.81 2.46
N CYS A 44 -0.51 -1.95 2.40
CA CYS A 44 -1.02 -1.23 3.56
C CYS A 44 -2.56 -1.21 3.55
N ARG A 45 -3.19 -1.42 4.71
CA ARG A 45 -4.66 -1.38 4.86
C ARG A 45 -5.00 -0.79 6.22
N GLN A 46 -6.21 -0.21 6.32
CA GLN A 46 -6.75 0.35 7.56
C GLN A 46 -5.83 1.40 8.21
N MET A 47 -5.10 2.13 7.38
CA MET A 47 -4.25 3.24 7.80
C MET A 47 -4.33 4.35 6.75
N LYS A 48 -3.96 5.56 7.13
CA LYS A 48 -3.87 6.70 6.23
C LYS A 48 -2.41 7.13 6.10
N VAL A 49 -1.81 6.92 4.93
CA VAL A 49 -0.47 7.41 4.64
C VAL A 49 -0.54 8.91 4.40
N THR A 50 0.28 9.68 5.13
CA THR A 50 0.27 11.15 5.06
C THR A 50 1.39 11.70 4.20
N ARG A 51 2.55 11.02 4.17
CA ARG A 51 3.74 11.40 3.41
C ARG A 51 4.58 10.17 3.15
N VAL A 52 5.22 10.11 1.99
CA VAL A 52 6.24 9.12 1.65
C VAL A 52 7.48 9.86 1.16
N SER A 53 8.64 9.49 1.69
CA SER A 53 9.92 10.00 1.23
C SER A 53 10.85 8.84 0.90
N VAL A 54 11.56 8.94 -0.22
CA VAL A 54 12.56 7.97 -0.68
C VAL A 54 13.92 8.65 -0.61
N ASN A 55 14.85 8.11 0.19
CA ASN A 55 16.18 8.69 0.39
C ASN A 55 16.17 10.18 0.77
N GLY A 56 15.15 10.62 1.52
CA GLY A 56 14.98 12.02 1.94
C GLY A 56 14.28 12.93 0.92
N ILE A 57 13.95 12.43 -0.27
CA ILE A 57 13.20 13.16 -1.31
C ILE A 57 11.72 12.79 -1.20
N ASP A 58 10.85 13.79 -1.27
CA ASP A 58 9.40 13.54 -1.26
C ASP A 58 8.96 12.85 -2.54
N ALA A 59 8.29 11.70 -2.34
CA ALA A 59 7.82 10.86 -3.43
C ALA A 59 6.31 11.03 -3.62
N ARG A 60 5.87 10.94 -4.87
CA ARG A 60 4.44 10.80 -5.17
C ARG A 60 4.00 9.39 -4.81
N PHE A 61 2.81 9.28 -4.24
CA PHE A 61 2.23 7.98 -3.93
C PHE A 61 0.72 7.99 -4.10
N GLU A 62 0.17 6.80 -4.34
CA GLU A 62 -1.25 6.53 -4.43
C GLU A 62 -1.58 5.38 -3.47
N GLN A 63 -2.64 5.55 -2.66
CA GLN A 63 -3.15 4.52 -1.77
C GLN A 63 -4.49 4.01 -2.32
N LEU A 64 -4.48 2.76 -2.79
CA LEU A 64 -5.61 2.07 -3.41
C LEU A 64 -6.37 1.24 -2.37
N GLU A 65 -7.70 1.29 -2.44
CA GLU A 65 -8.59 0.56 -1.52
C GLU A 65 -9.52 -0.41 -2.28
N PHE A 66 -8.96 -1.46 -2.85
CA PHE A 66 -9.71 -2.46 -3.64
C PHE A 66 -10.84 -3.18 -2.88
N LEU A 67 -10.80 -3.16 -1.55
CA LEU A 67 -11.73 -3.89 -0.69
C LEU A 67 -12.62 -2.97 0.15
N SER A 68 -12.63 -1.67 -0.16
CA SER A 68 -13.53 -0.69 0.47
C SER A 68 -14.97 -0.89 -0.01
N GLU A 69 -15.15 -1.03 -1.32
CA GLU A 69 -16.43 -1.28 -1.98
C GLU A 69 -16.24 -2.37 -3.03
N ILE A 70 -16.66 -3.60 -2.69
CA ILE A 70 -16.46 -4.76 -3.57
C ILE A 70 -17.51 -4.78 -4.68
N VAL A 71 -18.74 -4.33 -4.42
CA VAL A 71 -19.80 -4.30 -5.41
C VAL A 71 -20.63 -3.04 -5.24
N HIS A 72 -20.96 -2.40 -6.37
CA HIS A 72 -21.88 -1.27 -6.41
C HIS A 72 -23.26 -1.69 -5.88
N GLU A 73 -23.97 -0.76 -5.23
CA GLU A 73 -25.26 -1.01 -4.58
C GLU A 73 -26.32 -1.64 -5.52
N SER A 74 -26.22 -1.40 -6.82
CA SER A 74 -27.13 -1.93 -7.84
C SER A 74 -26.98 -3.43 -8.12
N TYR A 75 -25.89 -4.07 -7.71
CA TYR A 75 -25.61 -5.49 -7.97
C TYR A 75 -25.43 -6.24 -6.65
N ARG A 76 -26.54 -6.58 -5.98
CA ARG A 76 -26.53 -7.27 -4.67
C ARG A 76 -26.75 -8.77 -4.76
N ASP A 77 -26.40 -9.40 -5.88
CA ASP A 77 -26.47 -10.85 -6.02
C ASP A 77 -25.13 -11.51 -5.69
N TRP A 78 -25.22 -12.79 -5.29
CA TRP A 78 -24.05 -13.58 -4.90
C TRP A 78 -23.02 -13.73 -6.02
N THR A 79 -23.48 -13.89 -7.26
CA THR A 79 -22.60 -14.16 -8.41
C THR A 79 -21.76 -12.93 -8.74
N ALA A 80 -22.37 -11.74 -8.76
CA ALA A 80 -21.66 -10.47 -8.90
C ALA A 80 -20.65 -10.29 -7.76
N PHE A 81 -21.06 -10.51 -6.51
CA PHE A 81 -20.16 -10.41 -5.36
C PHE A 81 -18.94 -11.33 -5.48
N ASP A 82 -19.13 -12.62 -5.76
CA ASP A 82 -18.01 -13.58 -5.86
C ASP A 82 -17.04 -13.18 -6.98
N LEU A 83 -17.56 -12.72 -8.13
CA LEU A 83 -16.74 -12.26 -9.25
C LEU A 83 -15.89 -11.03 -8.88
N PHE A 84 -16.53 -9.96 -8.40
CA PHE A 84 -15.81 -8.72 -8.06
C PHE A 84 -14.89 -8.90 -6.86
N TYR A 85 -15.29 -9.70 -5.86
CA TYR A 85 -14.45 -10.01 -4.72
C TYR A 85 -13.17 -10.72 -5.14
N ARG A 86 -13.25 -11.75 -6.00
CA ARG A 86 -12.06 -12.43 -6.53
C ARG A 86 -11.17 -11.47 -7.29
N GLY A 87 -11.75 -10.61 -8.13
CA GLY A 87 -11.02 -9.56 -8.86
C GLY A 87 -10.28 -8.61 -7.92
N ALA A 88 -10.98 -8.07 -6.92
CA ALA A 88 -10.43 -7.18 -5.91
C ALA A 88 -9.31 -7.83 -5.10
N ILE A 89 -9.44 -9.12 -4.74
CA ILE A 89 -8.40 -9.88 -4.04
C ILE A 89 -7.16 -10.05 -4.90
N VAL A 90 -7.31 -10.33 -6.20
CA VAL A 90 -6.17 -10.44 -7.12
C VAL A 90 -5.48 -9.08 -7.26
N ALA A 91 -6.22 -7.99 -7.46
CA ALA A 91 -5.66 -6.65 -7.52
C ALA A 91 -4.93 -6.26 -6.23
N ALA A 92 -5.51 -6.57 -5.07
CA ALA A 92 -4.91 -6.28 -3.77
C ALA A 92 -3.58 -7.01 -3.52
N LYS A 93 -3.34 -8.16 -4.18
CA LYS A 93 -2.07 -8.90 -4.09
C LYS A 93 -0.90 -8.19 -4.77
N GLU A 94 -1.15 -7.24 -5.67
CA GLU A 94 -0.10 -6.45 -6.30
C GLU A 94 0.47 -5.37 -5.36
N GLY A 95 -0.24 -5.04 -4.28
CA GLY A 95 0.11 -3.96 -3.36
C GLY A 95 -0.87 -2.80 -3.47
N THR A 96 -1.09 -2.12 -2.36
CA THR A 96 -2.12 -1.07 -2.22
C THR A 96 -1.54 0.32 -2.08
N LEU A 97 -0.30 0.46 -1.61
CA LEU A 97 0.44 1.71 -1.63
C LEU A 97 1.43 1.68 -2.80
N VAL A 98 1.15 2.45 -3.84
CA VAL A 98 2.01 2.60 -5.00
C VAL A 98 2.84 3.86 -4.81
N VAL A 99 4.15 3.72 -4.66
CA VAL A 99 5.10 4.83 -4.52
C VAL A 99 5.85 4.98 -5.83
N GLU A 100 5.85 6.18 -6.40
CA GLU A 100 6.67 6.53 -7.55
C GLU A 100 8.06 6.93 -7.06
N LEU A 101 9.09 6.24 -7.53
CA LEU A 101 10.47 6.57 -7.18
C LEU A 101 10.82 7.90 -7.88
N PRO A 102 11.38 8.88 -7.14
CA PRO A 102 11.81 10.14 -7.75
C PRO A 102 12.93 9.86 -8.77
N GLU A 103 12.94 10.63 -9.85
CA GLU A 103 14.09 10.69 -10.76
C GLU A 103 15.23 11.42 -10.04
N ASP A 104 16.47 10.93 -10.20
CA ASP A 104 17.69 11.54 -9.64
C ASP A 104 17.88 13.00 -10.10
#